data_AF-A0A2K6SDE0-F1
#
_entry.id   AF-A0A2K6SDE0-F1
#
_cell.length_a   1.000
_cell.length_b   1.000
_cell.length_c   1.000
_cell.angle_alpha   90.00
_cell.angle_beta   90.00
_cell.angle_gamma   90.00
#
_symmetry.space_group_name_H-M   'P 1'
#
loop_
_entity.id
_entity.type
_entity.pdbx_description
1 polymer ?
#
loop_
_entity_poly.entity_id
_entity_poly.type
_entity_poly.pdbx_seq_one_letter_code
_entity_poly.pdbx_strand_id
1 'polypeptide(L)'
;ETFLEASKLLLTYADNILRNPNDEKYRSIRIGNTAFSTRLLPVRGAVECLFEMGFEEGETHLIFPKKASVEQLQKIRDLIAIERSSRLDGSNTTHKVESSSQPAASSQLLTTPSSNPSGLNQHIRNHQGQSSNPPSASTATADSAILAVLQSNIQHVLVYENPALQEKALACIPVQELKRKSQEKLSRARKLDKGINISDEDFLLLELLHWFKEEFFHWVNNILCSKCGGQTRSRERLLPSDDELKWGANNVEDHYCDACQFSNRFPRYNNPEKLLETRCGRCGEWANCFTLCCRALGFEARYVWDYTDHVWTEVYSPSQQRWLHCDACEDVCDKPLLYEIGWGKKLSYVIAFSKDEVVDVTWRYSCKHEEVIARRTKVKEALLRETINGLNKQRQLSLSENRRKELLQRIIVELVEFISPKTPKPGELGGRISGSVAWRVARGEMGLERKETSFIPSENEKISKQLLLCYNIVKDCYVRVSNNNQTISGWENGVWKMESIFRKVETDWHMIKIFTPMLIFLVPLKLFWKQN
;
A
#
# COMPACT_ATOMS: atom_id res chain seq x y z
N GLU A 1 22.24 -10.07 -4.70
CA GLU A 1 23.64 -10.33 -4.33
C GLU A 1 24.13 -9.43 -3.19
N THR A 2 24.17 -8.10 -3.37
CA THR A 2 24.68 -7.10 -2.39
C THR A 2 24.18 -7.28 -0.95
N PHE A 3 22.89 -7.56 -0.73
CA PHE A 3 22.36 -7.86 0.61
C PHE A 3 23.00 -9.10 1.25
N LEU A 4 23.27 -10.16 0.47
CA LEU A 4 23.90 -11.38 0.96
C LEU A 4 25.40 -11.18 1.25
N GLU A 5 26.04 -10.22 0.60
CA GLU A 5 27.39 -9.76 0.94
C GLU A 5 27.38 -9.02 2.29
N ALA A 6 26.60 -7.94 2.39
CA ALA A 6 26.55 -7.07 3.57
C ALA A 6 26.04 -7.79 4.84
N SER A 7 24.94 -8.55 4.75
CA SER A 7 24.42 -9.33 5.88
C SER A 7 25.42 -10.37 6.39
N LYS A 8 26.26 -10.94 5.51
CA LYS A 8 27.33 -11.87 5.94
C LYS A 8 28.37 -11.14 6.79
N LEU A 9 28.76 -9.91 6.43
CA LEU A 9 29.68 -9.11 7.26
C LEU A 9 29.04 -8.69 8.59
N LEU A 10 27.80 -8.18 8.59
CA LEU A 10 27.08 -7.78 9.81
C LEU A 10 26.97 -8.94 10.81
N LEU A 11 26.54 -10.11 10.33
CA LEU A 11 26.48 -11.33 11.14
C LEU A 11 27.86 -11.75 11.64
N THR A 12 28.92 -11.58 10.84
CA THR A 12 30.29 -11.89 11.25
C THR A 12 30.77 -10.97 12.39
N TYR A 13 30.49 -9.67 12.31
CA TYR A 13 30.85 -8.73 13.38
C TYR A 13 30.09 -9.04 14.68
N ALA A 14 28.77 -9.26 14.59
CA ALA A 14 27.96 -9.61 15.75
C ALA A 14 28.36 -10.97 16.36
N ASP A 15 28.45 -12.03 15.55
CA ASP A 15 28.85 -13.37 16.02
C ASP A 15 30.24 -13.36 16.69
N ASN A 16 31.19 -12.56 16.19
CA ASN A 16 32.52 -12.46 16.78
C ASN A 16 32.50 -11.86 18.20
N ILE A 17 31.71 -10.80 18.41
CA ILE A 17 31.51 -10.19 19.73
C ILE A 17 30.72 -11.13 20.65
N LEU A 18 29.67 -11.77 20.15
CA LEU A 18 28.86 -12.71 20.94
C LEU A 18 29.66 -13.93 21.42
N ARG A 19 30.61 -14.42 20.61
CA ARG A 19 31.52 -15.52 20.97
C ARG A 19 32.67 -15.06 21.88
N ASN A 20 33.14 -13.82 21.73
CA ASN A 20 34.31 -13.29 22.44
C ASN A 20 34.01 -11.91 23.07
N PRO A 21 33.04 -11.81 24.01
CA PRO A 21 32.50 -10.52 24.44
C PRO A 21 33.53 -9.61 25.14
N ASN A 22 34.59 -10.18 25.71
CA ASN A 22 35.63 -9.44 26.43
C ASN A 22 36.86 -9.09 25.57
N ASP A 23 36.94 -9.56 24.31
CA ASP A 23 38.08 -9.29 23.44
C ASP A 23 37.87 -7.99 22.65
N GLU A 24 38.70 -6.99 22.97
CA GLU A 24 38.65 -5.64 22.38
C GLU A 24 38.88 -5.64 20.87
N LYS A 25 39.58 -6.65 20.33
CA LYS A 25 39.83 -6.79 18.88
C LYS A 25 38.54 -6.94 18.08
N TYR A 26 37.55 -7.66 18.62
CA TYR A 26 36.27 -7.87 17.94
C TYR A 26 35.27 -6.73 18.19
N ARG A 27 35.50 -5.91 19.22
CA ARG A 27 34.72 -4.72 19.55
C ARG A 27 35.16 -3.46 18.78
N SER A 28 36.01 -3.59 17.76
CA SER A 28 36.48 -2.46 16.94
C SER A 28 36.51 -2.82 15.45
N ILE A 29 35.93 -1.96 14.62
CA ILE A 29 35.89 -2.10 13.15
C ILE A 29 36.57 -0.88 12.54
N ARG A 30 37.76 -1.05 11.97
CA ARG A 30 38.48 0.03 11.28
C ARG A 30 37.79 0.40 9.97
N ILE A 31 37.43 1.68 9.80
CA ILE A 31 36.68 2.17 8.63
C ILE A 31 37.47 1.94 7.33
N GLY A 32 38.80 2.06 7.38
CA GLY A 32 39.71 1.77 6.26
C GLY A 32 39.93 0.27 5.96
N ASN A 33 39.27 -0.65 6.64
CA ASN A 33 39.36 -2.08 6.31
C ASN A 33 38.69 -2.36 4.95
N THR A 34 39.41 -2.99 4.02
CA THR A 34 38.92 -3.22 2.65
C THR A 34 37.56 -3.92 2.58
N ALA A 35 37.30 -4.91 3.44
CA ALA A 35 36.03 -5.63 3.44
C ALA A 35 34.88 -4.75 3.96
N PHE A 36 35.14 -3.89 4.95
CA PHE A 36 34.18 -2.90 5.43
C PHE A 36 33.92 -1.81 4.38
N SER A 37 34.97 -1.15 3.89
CA SER A 37 34.88 0.02 3.01
C SER A 37 34.32 -0.27 1.62
N THR A 38 34.47 -1.51 1.11
CA THR A 38 33.98 -1.89 -0.23
C THR A 38 32.68 -2.68 -0.23
N ARG A 39 32.35 -3.41 0.85
CA ARG A 39 31.19 -4.34 0.88
C ARG A 39 30.15 -4.01 1.94
N LEU A 40 30.45 -3.10 2.88
CA LEU A 40 29.52 -2.66 3.91
C LEU A 40 29.21 -1.16 3.81
N LEU A 41 30.24 -0.31 3.83
CA LEU A 41 30.10 1.16 3.79
C LEU A 41 29.31 1.70 2.57
N PRO A 42 29.39 1.12 1.35
CA PRO A 42 28.58 1.57 0.21
C PRO A 42 27.12 1.10 0.26
N VAL A 43 26.77 0.21 1.20
CA VAL A 43 25.44 -0.39 1.30
C VAL A 43 24.60 0.42 2.28
N ARG A 44 23.66 1.22 1.75
CA ARG A 44 22.75 2.06 2.54
C ARG A 44 22.06 1.24 3.64
N GLY A 45 22.02 1.75 4.87
CA GLY A 45 21.45 1.06 6.03
C GLY A 45 22.41 0.10 6.75
N ALA A 46 23.55 -0.28 6.16
CA ALA A 46 24.44 -1.27 6.77
C ALA A 46 25.31 -0.71 7.90
N VAL A 47 25.61 0.59 7.90
CA VAL A 47 26.32 1.24 9.02
C VAL A 47 25.34 1.56 10.15
N GLU A 48 24.12 1.94 9.79
CA GLU A 48 23.00 2.17 10.70
C GLU A 48 22.63 0.89 11.46
N CYS A 49 22.66 -0.29 10.82
CA CYS A 49 22.57 -1.58 11.50
C CYS A 49 23.65 -1.78 12.58
N LEU A 50 24.88 -1.27 12.40
CA LEU A 50 25.93 -1.34 13.42
C LEU A 50 25.65 -0.37 14.57
N PHE A 51 25.17 0.85 14.28
CA PHE A 51 24.77 1.79 15.33
C PHE A 51 23.62 1.24 16.18
N GLU A 52 22.58 0.66 15.56
CA GLU A 52 21.47 0.02 16.26
C GLU A 52 21.88 -1.22 17.06
N MET A 53 22.86 -1.99 16.55
CA MET A 53 23.52 -3.07 17.31
C MET A 53 24.22 -2.56 18.58
N GLY A 54 24.57 -1.27 18.65
CA GLY A 54 25.21 -0.60 19.77
C GLY A 54 26.67 -0.21 19.53
N PHE A 55 27.14 -0.14 18.28
CA PHE A 55 28.42 0.50 17.96
C PHE A 55 28.29 2.02 18.05
N GLU A 56 29.37 2.71 18.42
CA GLU A 56 29.52 4.16 18.44
C GLU A 56 30.59 4.56 17.39
N GLU A 57 30.44 5.74 16.77
CA GLU A 57 31.41 6.27 15.81
C GLU A 57 32.62 6.92 16.51
N GLY A 58 33.83 6.57 16.08
CA GLY A 58 35.07 7.26 16.41
C GLY A 58 35.86 7.61 15.15
N GLU A 59 36.88 8.47 15.29
CA GLU A 59 37.56 9.15 14.16
C GLU A 59 38.05 8.24 13.01
N THR A 60 38.39 6.98 13.31
CA THR A 60 38.93 6.02 12.34
C THR A 60 38.34 4.59 12.47
N HIS A 61 37.45 4.39 13.44
CA HIS A 61 36.93 3.09 13.86
C HIS A 61 35.49 3.21 14.36
N LEU A 62 34.65 2.22 14.08
CA LEU A 62 33.41 1.98 14.82
C LEU A 62 33.73 1.08 16.02
N ILE A 63 33.30 1.47 17.22
CA ILE A 63 33.65 0.80 18.48
C ILE A 63 32.38 0.30 19.15
N PHE A 64 32.34 -0.94 19.63
CA PHE A 64 31.26 -1.50 20.44
C PHE A 64 31.58 -1.32 21.93
N PRO A 65 31.06 -0.28 22.62
CA PRO A 65 31.51 0.11 23.95
C PRO A 65 31.26 -0.99 24.99
N LYS A 66 32.12 -1.15 26.00
CA LYS A 66 31.94 -2.18 27.06
C LYS A 66 30.61 -2.09 27.83
N LYS A 67 29.99 -0.90 27.85
CA LYS A 67 28.66 -0.58 28.41
C LYS A 67 27.47 -0.99 27.53
N ALA A 68 27.68 -1.33 26.26
CA ALA A 68 26.60 -1.61 25.31
C ALA A 68 25.97 -3.00 25.54
N SER A 69 24.65 -3.07 25.39
CA SER A 69 23.87 -4.29 25.61
C SER A 69 24.20 -5.37 24.58
N VAL A 70 24.59 -6.54 25.07
CA VAL A 70 24.84 -7.72 24.23
C VAL A 70 23.51 -8.35 23.77
N GLU A 71 22.43 -8.12 24.52
CA GLU A 71 21.06 -8.53 24.20
C GLU A 71 20.51 -7.78 22.98
N GLN A 72 20.79 -6.47 22.88
CA GLN A 72 20.45 -5.64 21.72
C GLN A 72 21.20 -6.12 20.46
N LEU A 73 22.52 -6.36 20.59
CA LEU A 73 23.35 -6.94 19.54
C LEU A 73 22.80 -8.30 19.05
N GLN A 74 22.51 -9.21 19.98
CA GLN A 74 21.94 -10.54 19.70
C GLN A 74 20.60 -10.42 18.96
N LYS A 75 19.70 -9.55 19.42
CA LYS A 75 18.38 -9.36 18.81
C LYS A 75 18.47 -8.91 17.34
N ILE A 76 19.29 -7.91 17.04
CA ILE A 76 19.44 -7.41 15.67
C ILE A 76 20.16 -8.42 14.79
N ARG A 77 21.17 -9.11 15.33
CA ARG A 77 21.84 -10.23 14.68
C ARG A 77 20.85 -11.31 14.27
N ASP A 78 19.92 -11.71 15.14
CA ASP A 78 18.96 -12.77 14.84
C ASP A 78 17.93 -12.37 13.78
N LEU A 79 17.48 -11.10 13.78
CA LEU A 79 16.61 -10.56 12.73
C LEU A 79 17.30 -10.59 11.35
N ILE A 80 18.57 -10.17 11.28
CA ILE A 80 19.36 -10.24 10.05
C ILE A 80 19.57 -11.71 9.61
N ALA A 81 19.75 -12.65 10.54
CA ALA A 81 19.92 -14.07 10.26
C ALA A 81 18.64 -14.73 9.72
N ILE A 82 17.47 -14.35 10.24
CA ILE A 82 16.16 -14.82 9.75
C ILE A 82 15.93 -14.33 8.31
N GLU A 83 16.08 -13.04 8.07
CA GLU A 83 15.88 -12.44 6.74
C GLU A 83 16.87 -12.99 5.71
N ARG A 84 18.12 -13.21 6.13
CA ARG A 84 19.14 -13.86 5.30
C ARG A 84 18.76 -15.29 4.92
N SER A 85 18.30 -16.10 5.88
CA SER A 85 17.92 -17.50 5.64
C SER A 85 16.74 -17.57 4.67
N SER A 86 15.70 -16.77 4.88
CA SER A 86 14.54 -16.65 4.00
C SER A 86 14.91 -16.41 2.52
N ARG A 87 15.89 -15.52 2.27
CA ARG A 87 16.38 -15.21 0.91
C ARG A 87 17.28 -16.30 0.30
N LEU A 88 17.91 -17.16 1.11
CA LEU A 88 18.69 -18.29 0.64
C LEU A 88 17.78 -19.48 0.29
N ASP A 89 16.78 -19.77 1.12
CA ASP A 89 15.81 -20.83 0.87
C ASP A 89 14.90 -20.52 -0.34
N GLY A 90 14.55 -19.24 -0.53
CA GLY A 90 13.88 -18.76 -1.74
C GLY A 90 14.68 -18.94 -3.04
N SER A 91 15.99 -19.18 -2.96
CA SER A 91 16.86 -19.46 -4.12
C SER A 91 16.98 -20.96 -4.44
N ASN A 92 16.57 -21.84 -3.53
CA ASN A 92 16.71 -23.30 -3.68
C ASN A 92 15.46 -24.00 -4.23
N THR A 93 14.31 -23.31 -4.26
CA THR A 93 13.04 -23.86 -4.77
C THR A 93 12.90 -23.81 -6.30
N THR A 94 13.81 -23.14 -7.01
CA THR A 94 13.83 -23.04 -8.48
C THR A 94 14.77 -24.03 -9.19
N HIS A 95 15.54 -24.85 -8.47
CA HIS A 95 16.50 -25.80 -9.05
C HIS A 95 16.39 -27.22 -8.47
N LYS A 96 15.16 -27.75 -8.35
CA LYS A 96 14.95 -29.13 -7.85
C LYS A 96 13.85 -29.94 -8.54
N VAL A 97 13.77 -29.84 -9.86
CA VAL A 97 13.23 -30.90 -10.73
C VAL A 97 14.23 -31.11 -11.87
N GLU A 98 14.35 -32.34 -12.35
CA GLU A 98 15.29 -32.82 -13.38
C GLU A 98 16.77 -32.96 -12.94
N SER A 99 17.09 -34.16 -12.43
CA SER A 99 18.45 -34.71 -12.45
C SER A 99 18.47 -36.12 -13.07
N SER A 100 18.63 -36.18 -14.39
CA SER A 100 19.28 -37.27 -15.15
C SER A 100 19.40 -36.77 -16.60
N SER A 101 20.56 -36.72 -17.25
CA SER A 101 21.75 -37.57 -17.12
C SER A 101 23.03 -36.85 -17.59
N GLN A 102 24.18 -37.33 -17.09
CA GLN A 102 25.52 -37.10 -17.67
C GLN A 102 25.76 -38.08 -18.86
N PRO A 103 26.80 -37.93 -19.73
CA PRO A 103 28.11 -37.33 -19.43
C PRO A 103 28.78 -36.42 -20.49
N ALA A 104 29.94 -35.91 -20.07
CA ALA A 104 30.89 -35.00 -20.69
C ALA A 104 31.44 -35.34 -22.10
N ALA A 105 31.90 -34.31 -22.83
CA ALA A 105 33.31 -34.17 -23.26
C ALA A 105 33.66 -32.81 -23.92
N SER A 106 34.71 -32.15 -23.38
CA SER A 106 35.85 -31.47 -24.04
C SER A 106 35.77 -30.42 -25.17
N SER A 107 36.78 -29.52 -25.15
CA SER A 107 37.36 -28.69 -26.25
C SER A 107 36.68 -27.32 -26.50
N GLN A 108 37.35 -26.17 -26.24
CA GLN A 108 38.34 -25.44 -27.09
C GLN A 108 37.72 -24.85 -28.38
N LEU A 109 38.05 -23.66 -28.89
CA LEU A 109 39.20 -22.74 -28.70
C LEU A 109 38.84 -21.28 -29.09
N LEU A 110 39.75 -20.31 -28.91
CA LEU A 110 39.61 -18.91 -29.35
C LEU A 110 39.89 -18.73 -30.86
N THR A 111 39.43 -17.60 -31.44
CA THR A 111 40.26 -16.77 -32.36
C THR A 111 39.78 -15.31 -32.45
N THR A 112 40.70 -14.43 -32.85
CA THR A 112 40.64 -12.95 -32.79
C THR A 112 40.74 -12.31 -34.21
N PRO A 113 41.29 -11.10 -34.45
CA PRO A 113 40.54 -9.84 -34.57
C PRO A 113 40.87 -9.02 -35.86
N SER A 114 40.25 -7.83 -36.05
CA SER A 114 40.67 -6.74 -36.97
C SER A 114 39.64 -5.59 -36.93
N SER A 115 39.90 -4.30 -37.18
CA SER A 115 41.01 -3.37 -36.88
C SER A 115 40.53 -1.90 -37.11
N ASN A 116 41.21 -0.90 -36.52
CA ASN A 116 40.94 0.56 -36.63
C ASN A 116 41.63 1.17 -37.91
N PRO A 117 41.81 2.51 -38.15
CA PRO A 117 41.41 3.74 -37.42
C PRO A 117 40.95 4.98 -38.26
N SER A 118 40.63 6.08 -37.55
CA SER A 118 41.01 7.52 -37.79
C SER A 118 39.81 8.50 -37.76
N GLY A 119 39.89 9.76 -37.30
CA GLY A 119 41.01 10.59 -36.80
C GLY A 119 40.56 11.75 -35.88
N LEU A 120 41.43 12.76 -35.62
CA LEU A 120 41.42 13.61 -34.40
C LEU A 120 41.33 15.14 -34.64
N ASN A 121 41.24 15.91 -33.53
CA ASN A 121 41.47 17.37 -33.28
C ASN A 121 40.19 18.24 -33.14
N GLN A 122 39.92 19.08 -32.12
CA GLN A 122 40.61 19.84 -31.03
C GLN A 122 40.72 21.38 -31.24
N HIS A 123 40.51 22.10 -30.12
CA HIS A 123 40.73 23.54 -29.78
C HIS A 123 39.52 24.52 -29.83
N ILE A 124 39.39 25.60 -29.05
CA ILE A 124 39.69 26.06 -27.65
C ILE A 124 39.21 27.55 -27.56
N ARG A 125 38.45 27.98 -26.52
CA ARG A 125 38.26 29.37 -25.93
C ARG A 125 37.89 30.59 -26.85
N ASN A 126 37.37 31.76 -26.41
CA ASN A 126 37.19 32.41 -25.08
C ASN A 126 36.15 33.58 -25.08
N HIS A 127 35.56 33.94 -23.90
CA HIS A 127 35.00 35.25 -23.44
C HIS A 127 33.93 36.01 -24.29
N GLN A 128 32.92 36.78 -23.80
CA GLN A 128 32.48 37.44 -22.53
C GLN A 128 30.91 37.32 -22.41
N GLY A 129 30.10 37.92 -21.50
CA GLY A 129 30.25 38.81 -20.32
C GLY A 129 28.89 39.36 -19.78
N GLN A 130 28.87 40.00 -18.59
CA GLN A 130 27.79 40.81 -17.92
C GLN A 130 26.31 40.34 -17.85
N SER A 131 25.80 40.08 -16.64
CA SER A 131 24.90 41.00 -15.87
C SER A 131 24.32 40.33 -14.61
N SER A 132 23.97 41.12 -13.58
CA SER A 132 23.59 40.67 -12.23
C SER A 132 22.10 40.88 -11.90
N ASN A 133 21.44 39.90 -11.27
CA ASN A 133 20.20 40.09 -10.51
C ASN A 133 20.02 38.99 -9.42
N PRO A 134 19.26 39.25 -8.34
CA PRO A 134 19.27 38.42 -7.12
C PRO A 134 18.39 37.15 -7.22
N PRO A 135 18.62 36.14 -6.36
CA PRO A 135 17.80 34.92 -6.34
C PRO A 135 16.37 35.21 -5.85
N SER A 136 15.42 34.61 -6.56
CA SER A 136 13.97 34.81 -6.40
C SER A 136 13.40 34.23 -5.10
N ALA A 137 12.39 34.91 -4.56
CA ALA A 137 11.70 34.56 -3.31
C ALA A 137 10.72 33.36 -3.41
N SER A 138 11.00 32.39 -4.29
CA SER A 138 10.08 31.27 -4.58
C SER A 138 10.23 30.04 -3.68
N THR A 139 11.33 29.92 -2.93
CA THR A 139 11.58 28.80 -2.01
C THR A 139 10.89 28.95 -0.66
N ALA A 140 10.88 30.17 -0.10
CA ALA A 140 10.35 30.43 1.25
C ALA A 140 8.84 30.13 1.41
N THR A 141 8.07 30.19 0.31
CA THR A 141 6.63 29.88 0.31
C THR A 141 6.33 28.38 0.21
N ALA A 142 7.23 27.59 -0.39
CA ALA A 142 7.08 26.14 -0.50
C ALA A 142 7.41 25.42 0.82
N ASP A 143 8.46 25.88 1.51
CA ASP A 143 8.81 25.41 2.86
C ASP A 143 7.60 25.55 3.80
N SER A 144 6.90 26.69 3.76
CA SER A 144 5.76 26.93 4.67
C SER A 144 4.55 26.04 4.39
N ALA A 145 4.29 25.64 3.14
CA ALA A 145 3.09 24.89 2.77
C ALA A 145 3.07 23.47 3.37
N ILE A 146 4.18 22.72 3.26
CA ILE A 146 4.26 21.39 3.88
C ILE A 146 4.20 21.50 5.40
N LEU A 147 4.92 22.45 5.99
CA LEU A 147 4.95 22.63 7.44
C LEU A 147 3.57 23.06 8.00
N ALA A 148 2.81 23.86 7.26
CA ALA A 148 1.42 24.21 7.59
C ALA A 148 0.49 22.99 7.48
N VAL A 149 0.66 22.13 6.47
CA VAL A 149 -0.08 20.86 6.38
C VAL A 149 0.26 19.93 7.56
N LEU A 150 1.52 19.86 7.99
CA LEU A 150 1.89 19.12 9.21
C LEU A 150 1.10 19.64 10.43
N GLN A 151 1.08 20.96 10.64
CA GLN A 151 0.36 21.59 11.76
C GLN A 151 -1.17 21.50 11.68
N SER A 152 -1.74 21.51 10.46
CA SER A 152 -3.17 21.33 10.26
C SER A 152 -3.58 19.88 10.53
N ASN A 153 -2.90 18.92 9.92
CA ASN A 153 -3.28 17.51 10.00
C ASN A 153 -2.98 16.90 11.37
N ILE A 154 -1.90 17.32 12.05
CA ILE A 154 -1.60 16.85 13.42
C ILE A 154 -2.75 17.19 14.39
N GLN A 155 -3.41 18.33 14.20
CA GLN A 155 -4.55 18.75 14.99
C GLN A 155 -5.87 18.12 14.49
N HIS A 156 -6.06 18.01 13.17
CA HIS A 156 -7.27 17.43 12.57
C HIS A 156 -7.51 15.99 13.04
N VAL A 157 -6.48 15.13 13.03
CA VAL A 157 -6.64 13.71 13.41
C VAL A 157 -7.05 13.48 14.87
N LEU A 158 -6.94 14.49 15.74
CA LEU A 158 -7.46 14.41 17.11
C LEU A 158 -9.00 14.44 17.15
N VAL A 159 -9.68 14.87 16.08
CA VAL A 159 -11.15 14.79 15.99
C VAL A 159 -11.65 13.35 16.12
N TYR A 160 -10.90 12.39 15.59
CA TYR A 160 -11.24 10.96 15.65
C TYR A 160 -11.16 10.38 17.06
N GLU A 161 -10.54 11.07 18.02
CA GLU A 161 -10.40 10.63 19.41
C GLU A 161 -11.57 11.10 20.31
N ASN A 162 -12.54 11.85 19.77
CA ASN A 162 -13.74 12.25 20.50
C ASN A 162 -14.66 11.03 20.74
N PRO A 163 -14.92 10.59 21.99
CA PRO A 163 -15.72 9.41 22.26
C PRO A 163 -17.16 9.50 21.74
N ALA A 164 -17.81 10.66 21.88
CA ALA A 164 -19.19 10.85 21.41
C ALA A 164 -19.29 10.79 19.87
N LEU A 165 -18.20 11.12 19.16
CA LEU A 165 -18.12 10.97 17.71
C LEU A 165 -17.84 9.52 17.30
N GLN A 166 -17.01 8.80 18.06
CA GLN A 166 -16.83 7.35 17.88
C GLN A 166 -18.14 6.58 18.12
N GLU A 167 -18.93 6.95 19.12
CA GLU A 167 -20.27 6.38 19.36
C GLU A 167 -21.23 6.63 18.18
N LYS A 168 -21.27 7.85 17.62
CA LYS A 168 -22.04 8.16 16.40
C LYS A 168 -21.59 7.32 15.20
N ALA A 169 -20.29 7.11 15.02
CA ALA A 169 -19.77 6.24 13.97
C ALA A 169 -20.14 4.77 14.20
N LEU A 170 -20.00 4.25 15.43
CA LEU A 170 -20.42 2.89 15.79
C LEU A 170 -21.92 2.65 15.57
N ALA A 171 -22.77 3.65 15.81
CA ALA A 171 -24.20 3.59 15.53
C ALA A 171 -24.53 3.49 14.02
N CYS A 172 -23.60 3.87 13.14
CA CYS A 172 -23.74 3.73 11.69
C CYS A 172 -23.18 2.40 11.14
N ILE A 173 -22.22 1.80 11.83
CA ILE A 173 -21.52 0.58 11.38
C ILE A 173 -22.32 -0.67 11.81
N PRO A 174 -22.57 -1.66 10.93
CA PRO A 174 -23.22 -2.92 11.31
C PRO A 174 -22.24 -3.87 12.02
N VAL A 175 -21.67 -3.43 13.16
CA VAL A 175 -20.51 -4.05 13.83
C VAL A 175 -20.65 -5.55 14.06
N GLN A 176 -21.83 -6.01 14.48
CA GLN A 176 -22.07 -7.43 14.75
C GLN A 176 -22.02 -8.29 13.48
N GLU A 177 -22.53 -7.77 12.37
CA GLU A 177 -22.52 -8.47 11.08
C GLU A 177 -21.11 -8.49 10.47
N LEU A 178 -20.36 -7.39 10.57
CA LEU A 178 -18.96 -7.37 10.13
C LEU A 178 -18.09 -8.36 10.94
N LYS A 179 -18.28 -8.43 12.26
CA LYS A 179 -17.61 -9.42 13.12
C LYS A 179 -18.02 -10.86 12.82
N ARG A 180 -19.29 -11.11 12.49
CA ARG A 180 -19.76 -12.44 12.05
C ARG A 180 -19.08 -12.85 10.74
N LYS A 181 -19.06 -11.96 9.74
CA LYS A 181 -18.38 -12.18 8.45
C LYS A 181 -16.86 -12.39 8.62
N SER A 182 -16.19 -11.61 9.48
CA SER A 182 -14.74 -11.74 9.74
C SER A 182 -14.40 -13.12 10.33
N GLN A 183 -15.15 -13.55 11.34
CA GLN A 183 -14.95 -14.84 12.01
C GLN A 183 -15.21 -16.02 11.07
N GLU A 184 -16.24 -15.96 10.23
CA GLU A 184 -16.50 -16.98 9.21
C GLU A 184 -15.36 -17.08 8.21
N LYS A 185 -14.89 -15.96 7.66
CA LYS A 185 -13.75 -15.91 6.72
C LYS A 185 -12.44 -16.38 7.37
N LEU A 186 -12.17 -16.00 8.62
CA LEU A 186 -11.01 -16.48 9.40
C LEU A 186 -11.08 -18.00 9.64
N SER A 187 -12.26 -18.52 10.00
CA SER A 187 -12.46 -19.96 10.20
C SER A 187 -12.19 -20.76 8.91
N ARG A 188 -12.58 -20.21 7.76
CA ARG A 188 -12.35 -20.79 6.43
C ARG A 188 -10.88 -20.73 6.04
N ALA A 189 -10.20 -19.61 6.33
CA ALA A 189 -8.77 -19.46 6.07
C ALA A 189 -7.93 -20.46 6.88
N ARG A 190 -8.19 -20.59 8.19
CA ARG A 190 -7.50 -21.54 9.09
C ARG A 190 -7.68 -23.01 8.71
N LYS A 191 -8.75 -23.37 8.00
CA LYS A 191 -8.94 -24.73 7.43
C LYS A 191 -8.04 -24.99 6.23
N LEU A 192 -7.72 -23.95 5.44
CA LEU A 192 -6.92 -24.04 4.21
C LEU A 192 -5.42 -23.91 4.46
N ASP A 193 -5.02 -23.13 5.47
CA ASP A 193 -3.63 -22.98 5.90
C ASP A 193 -3.57 -22.88 7.43
N LYS A 194 -2.85 -23.83 8.06
CA LYS A 194 -2.73 -23.92 9.52
C LYS A 194 -1.63 -23.02 10.09
N GLY A 195 -0.78 -22.43 9.25
CA GLY A 195 0.32 -21.54 9.64
C GLY A 195 -0.02 -20.05 9.61
N ILE A 196 -1.28 -19.68 9.42
CA ILE A 196 -1.72 -18.29 9.25
C ILE A 196 -1.46 -17.46 10.52
N ASN A 197 -0.54 -16.49 10.41
CA ASN A 197 -0.37 -15.41 11.39
C ASN A 197 -1.21 -14.17 11.01
N ILE A 198 -2.54 -14.32 11.02
CA ILE A 198 -3.53 -13.26 10.76
C ILE A 198 -4.63 -13.37 11.83
N SER A 199 -5.03 -12.23 12.39
CA SER A 199 -6.00 -12.11 13.47
C SER A 199 -7.44 -11.93 12.96
N ASP A 200 -8.43 -11.97 13.86
CA ASP A 200 -9.82 -11.56 13.54
C ASP A 200 -9.89 -10.05 13.21
N GLU A 201 -9.04 -9.23 13.82
CA GLU A 201 -8.95 -7.78 13.56
C GLU A 201 -8.53 -7.50 12.10
N ASP A 202 -7.57 -8.24 11.55
CA ASP A 202 -7.15 -8.11 10.15
C ASP A 202 -8.28 -8.47 9.17
N PHE A 203 -9.14 -9.44 9.51
CA PHE A 203 -10.33 -9.78 8.72
C PHE A 203 -11.46 -8.73 8.90
N LEU A 204 -11.68 -8.24 10.12
CA LEU A 204 -12.66 -7.20 10.41
C LEU A 204 -12.34 -5.88 9.67
N LEU A 205 -11.06 -5.54 9.52
CA LEU A 205 -10.59 -4.41 8.72
C LEU A 205 -10.99 -4.53 7.23
N LEU A 206 -10.97 -5.75 6.67
CA LEU A 206 -11.42 -5.99 5.31
C LEU A 206 -12.94 -5.93 5.16
N GLU A 207 -13.70 -6.50 6.11
CA GLU A 207 -15.15 -6.35 6.09
C GLU A 207 -15.56 -4.89 6.21
N LEU A 208 -14.81 -4.09 6.98
CA LEU A 208 -15.01 -2.65 7.10
C LEU A 208 -14.74 -1.91 5.79
N LEU A 209 -13.62 -2.19 5.09
CA LEU A 209 -13.32 -1.62 3.77
C LEU A 209 -14.43 -1.92 2.75
N HIS A 210 -14.82 -3.20 2.68
CA HIS A 210 -15.82 -3.67 1.73
C HIS A 210 -17.20 -3.05 2.00
N TRP A 211 -17.67 -3.08 3.26
CA TRP A 211 -18.92 -2.43 3.67
C TRP A 211 -18.88 -0.91 3.40
N PHE A 212 -17.75 -0.25 3.68
CA PHE A 212 -17.64 1.19 3.50
C PHE A 212 -17.83 1.59 2.03
N LYS A 213 -17.23 0.84 1.10
CA LYS A 213 -17.35 1.09 -0.34
C LYS A 213 -18.69 0.66 -0.94
N GLU A 214 -19.16 -0.53 -0.62
CA GLU A 214 -20.30 -1.13 -1.33
C GLU A 214 -21.67 -0.79 -0.72
N GLU A 215 -21.72 -0.44 0.57
CA GLU A 215 -22.99 -0.24 1.30
C GLU A 215 -23.10 1.17 1.94
N PHE A 216 -22.00 1.76 2.42
CA PHE A 216 -22.07 2.98 3.24
C PHE A 216 -21.84 4.28 2.48
N PHE A 217 -20.76 4.38 1.69
CA PHE A 217 -20.24 5.65 1.19
C PHE A 217 -20.16 5.69 -0.35
N HIS A 218 -20.48 6.84 -0.94
CA HIS A 218 -20.71 6.97 -2.38
C HIS A 218 -19.78 7.99 -3.05
N TRP A 219 -19.30 7.70 -4.26
CA TRP A 219 -18.43 8.60 -5.00
C TRP A 219 -19.23 9.70 -5.72
N VAL A 220 -18.76 10.96 -5.64
CA VAL A 220 -19.40 12.10 -6.30
C VAL A 220 -18.46 12.78 -7.30
N ASN A 221 -18.81 12.69 -8.58
CA ASN A 221 -18.21 13.55 -9.61
C ASN A 221 -19.00 14.85 -9.75
N ASN A 222 -20.29 14.76 -10.07
CA ASN A 222 -21.26 15.86 -9.94
C ASN A 222 -22.54 15.28 -9.31
N ILE A 223 -23.23 16.02 -8.44
CA ILE A 223 -24.49 15.56 -7.84
C ILE A 223 -25.64 15.67 -8.84
N LEU A 224 -26.61 14.76 -8.75
CA LEU A 224 -27.83 14.85 -9.55
C LEU A 224 -28.65 16.07 -9.15
N CYS A 225 -29.42 16.63 -10.09
CA CYS A 225 -30.24 17.80 -9.81
C CYS A 225 -31.38 17.45 -8.84
N SER A 226 -31.50 18.18 -7.73
CA SER A 226 -32.53 17.93 -6.71
C SER A 226 -33.97 18.17 -7.18
N LYS A 227 -34.17 18.86 -8.31
CA LYS A 227 -35.49 19.11 -8.91
C LYS A 227 -35.96 18.03 -9.89
N CYS A 228 -35.05 17.37 -10.61
CA CYS A 228 -35.42 16.48 -11.72
C CYS A 228 -34.64 15.15 -11.77
N GLY A 229 -33.68 14.93 -10.88
CA GLY A 229 -32.78 13.77 -10.91
C GLY A 229 -31.78 13.75 -12.09
N GLY A 230 -31.83 14.74 -12.97
CA GLY A 230 -30.99 14.83 -14.16
C GLY A 230 -29.52 15.15 -13.86
N GLN A 231 -28.67 14.96 -14.87
CA GLN A 231 -27.26 15.31 -14.79
C GLN A 231 -27.04 16.83 -14.62
N THR A 232 -25.88 17.17 -14.07
CA THR A 232 -25.42 18.53 -13.81
C THR A 232 -23.99 18.72 -14.32
N ARG A 233 -23.57 19.98 -14.45
CA ARG A 233 -22.19 20.36 -14.80
C ARG A 233 -21.61 21.30 -13.77
N SER A 234 -20.31 21.21 -13.53
CA SER A 234 -19.61 22.09 -12.61
C SER A 234 -19.59 23.54 -13.16
N ARG A 235 -19.78 24.51 -12.27
CA ARG A 235 -19.59 25.95 -12.48
C ARG A 235 -18.56 26.50 -11.48
N GLU A 236 -18.39 27.82 -11.46
CA GLU A 236 -17.59 28.51 -10.46
C GLU A 236 -18.04 28.16 -9.03
N ARG A 237 -17.07 28.17 -8.09
CA ARG A 237 -17.35 27.85 -6.69
C ARG A 237 -18.28 28.88 -6.06
N LEU A 238 -19.17 28.41 -5.21
CA LEU A 238 -20.07 29.24 -4.42
C LEU A 238 -19.39 29.64 -3.11
N LEU A 239 -19.79 30.78 -2.57
CA LEU A 239 -19.45 31.14 -1.20
C LEU A 239 -20.13 30.15 -0.23
N PRO A 240 -19.41 29.59 0.75
CA PRO A 240 -20.01 28.85 1.85
C PRO A 240 -21.02 29.70 2.64
N SER A 241 -22.08 29.05 3.10
CA SER A 241 -23.01 29.57 4.11
C SER A 241 -22.51 29.25 5.52
N ASP A 242 -23.08 29.91 6.54
CA ASP A 242 -22.67 29.73 7.93
C ASP A 242 -22.82 28.29 8.45
N ASP A 243 -23.85 27.55 8.01
CA ASP A 243 -24.01 26.13 8.38
C ASP A 243 -22.98 25.23 7.66
N GLU A 244 -22.67 25.52 6.38
CA GLU A 244 -21.62 24.79 5.65
C GLU A 244 -20.23 25.03 6.29
N LEU A 245 -19.93 26.27 6.72
CA LEU A 245 -18.70 26.62 7.44
C LEU A 245 -18.62 25.93 8.81
N LYS A 246 -19.73 25.86 9.55
CA LYS A 246 -19.82 25.12 10.83
C LYS A 246 -19.44 23.64 10.71
N TRP A 247 -19.74 23.03 9.56
CA TRP A 247 -19.33 21.65 9.24
C TRP A 247 -17.98 21.57 8.46
N GLY A 248 -17.22 22.66 8.42
CA GLY A 248 -15.87 22.72 7.87
C GLY A 248 -15.80 22.74 6.33
N ALA A 249 -16.89 23.06 5.63
CA ALA A 249 -16.89 23.17 4.17
C ALA A 249 -16.41 24.56 3.70
N ASN A 250 -15.09 24.73 3.63
CA ASN A 250 -14.46 25.97 3.11
C ASN A 250 -14.60 26.12 1.57
N ASN A 251 -15.00 25.05 0.87
CA ASN A 251 -15.25 25.06 -0.57
C ASN A 251 -16.65 24.49 -0.85
N VAL A 252 -17.43 25.19 -1.68
CA VAL A 252 -18.71 24.71 -2.20
C VAL A 252 -18.68 24.73 -3.72
N GLU A 253 -18.93 23.59 -4.34
CA GLU A 253 -19.01 23.46 -5.81
C GLU A 253 -20.44 23.75 -6.27
N ASP A 254 -20.62 24.49 -7.38
CA ASP A 254 -21.92 24.64 -8.06
C ASP A 254 -22.08 23.55 -9.11
N HIS A 255 -23.01 22.63 -8.89
CA HIS A 255 -23.38 21.60 -9.85
C HIS A 255 -24.69 22.03 -10.53
N TYR A 256 -24.56 22.76 -11.64
CA TYR A 256 -25.67 23.42 -12.32
C TYR A 256 -26.44 22.48 -13.24
N CYS A 257 -27.77 22.53 -13.18
CA CYS A 257 -28.65 21.82 -14.09
C CYS A 257 -29.23 22.76 -15.14
N ASP A 258 -28.82 22.59 -16.41
CA ASP A 258 -29.32 23.42 -17.51
C ASP A 258 -30.80 23.19 -17.82
N ALA A 259 -31.32 21.97 -17.60
CA ALA A 259 -32.75 21.67 -17.84
C ALA A 259 -33.68 22.38 -16.84
N CYS A 260 -33.26 22.51 -15.58
CA CYS A 260 -34.05 23.18 -14.53
C CYS A 260 -33.62 24.63 -14.26
N GLN A 261 -32.57 25.12 -14.95
CA GLN A 261 -31.88 26.37 -14.66
C GLN A 261 -31.60 26.56 -13.15
N PHE A 262 -31.06 25.52 -12.53
CA PHE A 262 -30.97 25.41 -11.06
C PHE A 262 -29.56 25.03 -10.57
N SER A 263 -29.08 25.75 -9.58
CA SER A 263 -27.81 25.49 -8.88
C SER A 263 -28.01 24.44 -7.80
N ASN A 264 -27.22 23.37 -7.82
CA ASN A 264 -27.19 22.35 -6.79
C ASN A 264 -25.85 22.49 -6.05
N ARG A 265 -25.89 22.82 -4.76
CA ARG A 265 -24.69 23.06 -3.95
C ARG A 265 -24.06 21.74 -3.55
N PHE A 266 -22.74 21.60 -3.71
CA PHE A 266 -21.97 20.47 -3.20
C PHE A 266 -20.85 20.96 -2.26
N PRO A 267 -21.11 21.03 -0.94
CA PRO A 267 -20.12 21.46 0.05
C PRO A 267 -19.09 20.36 0.33
N ARG A 268 -17.81 20.72 0.31
CA ARG A 268 -16.69 19.82 0.59
C ARG A 268 -16.40 19.79 2.09
N TYR A 269 -17.24 19.07 2.84
CA TYR A 269 -17.20 19.00 4.30
C TYR A 269 -15.92 18.32 4.81
N ASN A 270 -15.24 18.96 5.77
CA ASN A 270 -14.08 18.38 6.45
C ASN A 270 -14.37 17.85 7.86
N ASN A 271 -15.57 18.06 8.40
CA ASN A 271 -16.00 17.48 9.66
C ASN A 271 -16.55 16.05 9.44
N PRO A 272 -15.91 14.99 9.95
CA PRO A 272 -16.34 13.62 9.72
C PRO A 272 -17.69 13.27 10.35
N GLU A 273 -18.19 14.01 11.35
CA GLU A 273 -19.56 13.83 11.84
C GLU A 273 -20.58 14.10 10.73
N LYS A 274 -20.36 15.15 9.93
CA LYS A 274 -21.26 15.46 8.80
C LYS A 274 -21.15 14.42 7.69
N LEU A 275 -19.99 13.78 7.54
CA LEU A 275 -19.78 12.73 6.54
C LEU A 275 -20.53 11.42 6.86
N LEU A 276 -20.80 11.13 8.14
CA LEU A 276 -21.68 10.02 8.55
C LEU A 276 -23.14 10.21 8.08
N GLU A 277 -23.56 11.47 7.93
CA GLU A 277 -24.88 11.88 7.41
C GLU A 277 -24.89 11.95 5.88
N THR A 278 -23.92 12.67 5.27
CA THR A 278 -23.92 12.87 3.80
C THR A 278 -23.52 11.62 3.02
N ARG A 279 -22.70 10.74 3.60
CA ARG A 279 -22.33 9.43 3.05
C ARG A 279 -21.80 9.45 1.62
N CYS A 280 -21.20 10.57 1.21
CA CYS A 280 -20.70 10.75 -0.13
C CYS A 280 -19.59 11.80 -0.21
N GLY A 281 -18.77 11.70 -1.25
CA GLY A 281 -17.66 12.62 -1.49
C GLY A 281 -16.64 12.10 -2.49
N ARG A 282 -15.40 12.61 -2.39
CA ARG A 282 -14.22 12.12 -3.12
C ARG A 282 -13.17 11.63 -2.10
N CYS A 283 -11.97 11.24 -2.55
CA CYS A 283 -10.94 10.62 -1.70
C CYS A 283 -10.72 11.33 -0.34
N GLY A 284 -10.76 12.67 -0.31
CA GLY A 284 -10.74 13.49 0.92
C GLY A 284 -11.80 13.09 1.94
N GLU A 285 -13.08 13.15 1.57
CA GLU A 285 -14.20 12.77 2.43
C GLU A 285 -14.19 11.27 2.78
N TRP A 286 -13.86 10.43 1.80
CA TRP A 286 -13.77 8.98 1.98
C TRP A 286 -12.74 8.60 3.06
N ALA A 287 -11.49 9.08 2.94
CA ALA A 287 -10.43 8.77 3.90
C ALA A 287 -10.69 9.37 5.29
N ASN A 288 -11.26 10.58 5.36
CA ASN A 288 -11.63 11.26 6.61
C ASN A 288 -12.68 10.44 7.38
N CYS A 289 -13.79 10.09 6.73
CA CYS A 289 -14.85 9.30 7.35
C CYS A 289 -14.42 7.85 7.63
N PHE A 290 -13.65 7.20 6.74
CA PHE A 290 -13.16 5.85 6.97
C PHE A 290 -12.17 5.78 8.15
N THR A 291 -11.27 6.77 8.29
CA THR A 291 -10.33 6.84 9.43
C THR A 291 -11.09 6.97 10.75
N LEU A 292 -12.18 7.74 10.80
CA LEU A 292 -13.07 7.77 11.96
C LEU A 292 -13.68 6.39 12.25
N CYS A 293 -14.21 5.69 11.23
CA CYS A 293 -14.76 4.34 11.40
C CYS A 293 -13.73 3.34 11.94
N CYS A 294 -12.48 3.38 11.47
CA CYS A 294 -11.39 2.58 12.03
C CYS A 294 -11.15 2.91 13.52
N ARG A 295 -11.01 4.19 13.87
CA ARG A 295 -10.77 4.61 15.26
C ARG A 295 -11.92 4.23 16.20
N ALA A 296 -13.16 4.37 15.73
CA ALA A 296 -14.37 4.00 16.45
C ALA A 296 -14.47 2.49 16.74
N LEU A 297 -14.02 1.64 15.82
CA LEU A 297 -13.90 0.19 16.03
C LEU A 297 -12.70 -0.23 16.90
N GLY A 298 -11.89 0.73 17.37
CA GLY A 298 -10.75 0.51 18.25
C GLY A 298 -9.41 0.35 17.53
N PHE A 299 -9.38 0.25 16.19
CA PHE A 299 -8.14 0.10 15.42
C PHE A 299 -7.21 1.29 15.61
N GLU A 300 -5.92 1.04 15.80
CA GLU A 300 -4.91 2.09 15.66
C GLU A 300 -4.82 2.51 14.19
N ALA A 301 -5.19 3.75 13.88
CA ALA A 301 -5.25 4.25 12.52
C ALA A 301 -4.47 5.57 12.36
N ARG A 302 -3.90 5.77 11.16
CA ARG A 302 -3.30 7.00 10.69
C ARG A 302 -4.06 7.51 9.47
N TYR A 303 -4.35 8.81 9.42
CA TYR A 303 -4.71 9.49 8.18
C TYR A 303 -3.43 9.75 7.37
N VAL A 304 -3.39 9.39 6.09
CA VAL A 304 -2.21 9.52 5.24
C VAL A 304 -2.49 10.53 4.13
N TRP A 305 -1.58 11.49 3.99
CA TRP A 305 -1.64 12.55 3.00
C TRP A 305 -0.48 12.46 2.00
N ASP A 306 -0.80 12.34 0.72
CA ASP A 306 0.13 12.44 -0.40
C ASP A 306 0.04 13.83 -1.02
N TYR A 307 1.20 14.49 -1.17
CA TYR A 307 1.35 15.81 -1.77
C TYR A 307 0.72 15.90 -3.17
N THR A 308 0.63 14.78 -3.89
CA THR A 308 0.06 14.71 -5.25
C THR A 308 -1.46 14.51 -5.25
N ASP A 309 -2.17 15.20 -4.36
CA ASP A 309 -3.64 15.29 -4.26
C ASP A 309 -4.34 13.93 -4.13
N HIS A 310 -3.87 13.10 -3.17
CA HIS A 310 -4.61 11.91 -2.73
C HIS A 310 -4.42 11.67 -1.23
N VAL A 311 -5.39 11.00 -0.61
CA VAL A 311 -5.37 10.70 0.83
C VAL A 311 -6.02 9.33 1.08
N TRP A 312 -5.56 8.65 2.11
CA TRP A 312 -6.02 7.31 2.49
C TRP A 312 -5.74 7.04 3.99
N THR A 313 -5.85 5.79 4.43
CA THR A 313 -5.66 5.39 5.83
C THR A 313 -4.55 4.33 5.96
N GLU A 314 -3.80 4.35 7.06
CA GLU A 314 -3.02 3.18 7.50
C GLU A 314 -3.62 2.63 8.79
N VAL A 315 -3.65 1.30 8.94
CA VAL A 315 -4.11 0.63 10.17
C VAL A 315 -3.02 -0.31 10.68
N TYR A 316 -2.70 -0.24 11.97
CA TYR A 316 -1.71 -1.15 12.56
C TYR A 316 -2.32 -2.54 12.77
N SER A 317 -1.60 -3.58 12.34
CA SER A 317 -1.95 -4.98 12.56
C SER A 317 -1.13 -5.56 13.71
N PRO A 318 -1.73 -5.88 14.88
CA PRO A 318 -1.00 -6.52 15.97
C PRO A 318 -0.49 -7.93 15.62
N SER A 319 -1.21 -8.66 14.77
CA SER A 319 -0.79 -9.99 14.27
C SER A 319 0.48 -9.91 13.42
N GLN A 320 0.55 -8.91 12.54
CA GLN A 320 1.66 -8.76 11.58
C GLN A 320 2.75 -7.78 12.06
N GLN A 321 2.57 -7.15 13.22
CA GLN A 321 3.49 -6.21 13.85
C GLN A 321 3.92 -5.03 12.97
N ARG A 322 3.02 -4.56 12.09
CA ARG A 322 3.30 -3.48 11.13
C ARG A 322 2.04 -2.70 10.75
N TRP A 323 2.23 -1.54 10.13
CA TRP A 323 1.15 -0.79 9.49
C TRP A 323 0.76 -1.41 8.15
N LEU A 324 -0.55 -1.51 7.93
CA LEU A 324 -1.18 -1.93 6.68
C LEU A 324 -1.70 -0.68 5.97
N HIS A 325 -1.40 -0.56 4.69
CA HIS A 325 -2.02 0.44 3.82
C HIS A 325 -3.50 0.09 3.58
N CYS A 326 -4.42 1.05 3.70
CA CYS A 326 -5.85 0.89 3.43
C CYS A 326 -6.38 2.06 2.58
N ASP A 327 -6.88 1.78 1.37
CA ASP A 327 -7.61 2.74 0.55
C ASP A 327 -9.09 2.32 0.45
N ALA A 328 -9.95 3.07 1.14
CA ALA A 328 -11.39 2.81 1.16
C ALA A 328 -12.08 3.17 -0.15
N CYS A 329 -11.53 4.10 -0.94
CA CYS A 329 -12.07 4.45 -2.26
C CYS A 329 -11.94 3.26 -3.23
N GLU A 330 -10.86 2.49 -3.09
CA GLU A 330 -10.50 1.40 -4.00
C GLU A 330 -10.89 0.00 -3.50
N ASP A 331 -11.35 -0.13 -2.25
CA ASP A 331 -11.48 -1.41 -1.53
C ASP A 331 -10.16 -2.22 -1.60
N VAL A 332 -9.08 -1.56 -1.15
CA VAL A 332 -7.71 -2.07 -1.18
C VAL A 332 -7.10 -2.07 0.22
N CYS A 333 -6.52 -3.21 0.59
CA CYS A 333 -5.64 -3.36 1.75
C CYS A 333 -4.29 -3.94 1.32
N ASP A 334 -3.22 -3.46 1.94
CA ASP A 334 -1.84 -3.94 1.87
C ASP A 334 -1.20 -3.94 0.46
N LYS A 335 -1.52 -2.95 -0.37
CA LYS A 335 -0.92 -2.75 -1.71
C LYS A 335 -0.33 -1.35 -1.91
N PRO A 336 0.68 -0.93 -1.12
CA PRO A 336 1.16 0.46 -1.14
C PRO A 336 1.80 0.92 -2.46
N LEU A 337 2.22 0.00 -3.35
CA LEU A 337 2.70 0.35 -4.70
C LEU A 337 1.58 0.64 -5.72
N LEU A 338 0.30 0.61 -5.30
CA LEU A 338 -0.85 0.97 -6.12
C LEU A 338 -0.68 2.32 -6.82
N TYR A 339 -0.17 3.32 -6.10
CA TYR A 339 -0.08 4.68 -6.60
C TYR A 339 1.09 4.89 -7.56
N GLU A 340 2.32 4.54 -7.17
CA GLU A 340 3.51 4.76 -8.00
C GLU A 340 3.55 3.85 -9.23
N ILE A 341 3.16 2.58 -9.09
CA ILE A 341 3.29 1.60 -10.17
C ILE A 341 1.95 1.28 -10.84
N GLY A 342 0.85 1.17 -10.08
CA GLY A 342 -0.47 0.93 -10.65
C GLY A 342 -1.04 2.14 -11.39
N TRP A 343 -1.06 3.31 -10.74
CA TRP A 343 -1.57 4.57 -11.34
C TRP A 343 -0.48 5.41 -12.02
N GLY A 344 0.80 5.09 -11.83
CA GLY A 344 1.91 5.88 -12.39
C GLY A 344 2.12 7.24 -11.71
N LYS A 345 1.63 7.45 -10.48
CA LYS A 345 1.79 8.72 -9.75
C LYS A 345 3.27 9.01 -9.51
N LYS A 346 3.67 10.27 -9.75
CA LYS A 346 5.03 10.77 -9.48
C LYS A 346 5.14 11.29 -8.06
N LEU A 347 5.12 10.37 -7.08
CA LEU A 347 5.14 10.68 -5.64
C LEU A 347 6.34 11.54 -5.22
N SER A 348 6.18 12.32 -4.15
CA SER A 348 7.23 13.17 -3.56
C SER A 348 7.23 13.13 -2.03
N TYR A 349 6.12 13.52 -1.39
CA TYR A 349 5.94 13.46 0.06
C TYR A 349 4.63 12.75 0.38
N VAL A 350 4.70 11.74 1.25
CA VAL A 350 3.54 11.04 1.82
C VAL A 350 3.73 10.98 3.33
N ILE A 351 2.88 11.69 4.07
CA ILE A 351 2.99 11.85 5.51
C ILE A 351 1.76 11.25 6.20
N ALA A 352 1.99 10.41 7.21
CA ALA A 352 0.95 9.78 8.00
C ALA A 352 0.81 10.47 9.38
N PHE A 353 -0.43 10.57 9.86
CA PHE A 353 -0.81 11.27 11.08
C PHE A 353 -1.77 10.39 11.93
N SER A 354 -1.39 10.04 13.16
CA SER A 354 -2.30 9.44 14.14
C SER A 354 -2.49 10.36 15.36
N LYS A 355 -3.17 9.88 16.40
CA LYS A 355 -3.18 10.54 17.72
C LYS A 355 -1.81 10.59 18.41
N ASP A 356 -0.93 9.62 18.11
CA ASP A 356 0.35 9.43 18.81
C ASP A 356 1.53 10.05 18.04
N GLU A 357 1.51 9.97 16.70
CA GLU A 357 2.68 10.20 15.85
C GLU A 357 2.36 10.91 14.53
N VAL A 358 3.39 11.53 13.95
CA VAL A 358 3.52 11.95 12.57
C VAL A 358 4.72 11.22 11.98
N VAL A 359 4.59 10.60 10.82
CA VAL A 359 5.66 9.80 10.20
C VAL A 359 5.72 10.11 8.70
N ASP A 360 6.92 10.35 8.17
CA ASP A 360 7.13 10.34 6.72
C ASP A 360 7.16 8.88 6.24
N VAL A 361 6.06 8.47 5.59
CA VAL A 361 5.85 7.10 5.11
C VAL A 361 6.12 6.96 3.61
N THR A 362 6.65 7.99 2.95
CA THR A 362 6.89 8.04 1.48
C THR A 362 7.52 6.77 0.93
N TRP A 363 8.50 6.22 1.64
CA TRP A 363 9.29 5.08 1.24
C TRP A 363 8.51 3.75 1.17
N ARG A 364 7.38 3.65 1.89
CA ARG A 364 6.45 2.49 1.81
C ARG A 364 5.71 2.44 0.47
N TYR A 365 5.39 3.61 -0.08
CA TYR A 365 4.56 3.79 -1.28
C TYR A 365 5.35 3.92 -2.59
N SER A 366 6.68 3.85 -2.49
CA SER A 366 7.59 3.94 -3.62
C SER A 366 8.58 2.78 -3.61
N CYS A 367 8.90 2.27 -4.80
CA CYS A 367 10.09 1.45 -5.05
C CYS A 367 11.15 2.20 -5.86
N LYS A 368 10.83 3.41 -6.34
CA LYS A 368 11.69 4.28 -7.17
C LYS A 368 12.24 5.46 -6.36
N HIS A 369 12.85 5.16 -5.22
CA HIS A 369 13.26 6.15 -4.22
C HIS A 369 14.16 7.27 -4.79
N GLU A 370 15.04 6.96 -5.74
CA GLU A 370 15.91 7.97 -6.36
C GLU A 370 15.12 8.99 -7.20
N GLU A 371 14.07 8.56 -7.90
CA GLU A 371 13.18 9.48 -8.62
C GLU A 371 12.33 10.32 -7.64
N VAL A 372 11.92 9.74 -6.51
CA VAL A 372 11.20 10.45 -5.45
C VAL A 372 12.08 11.53 -4.82
N ILE A 373 13.33 11.20 -4.47
CA ILE A 373 14.32 12.16 -3.94
C ILE A 373 14.51 13.32 -4.91
N ALA A 374 14.64 13.07 -6.22
CA ALA A 374 14.74 14.11 -7.23
C ALA A 374 13.50 15.05 -7.30
N ARG A 375 12.33 14.60 -6.83
CA ARG A 375 11.10 15.39 -6.74
C ARG A 375 10.91 16.10 -5.39
N ARG A 376 11.63 15.70 -4.34
CA ARG A 376 11.55 16.26 -2.97
C ARG A 376 12.32 17.59 -2.86
N THR A 377 11.75 18.61 -3.50
CA THR A 377 12.33 19.96 -3.65
C THR A 377 11.56 21.05 -2.90
N LYS A 378 10.56 20.68 -2.08
CA LYS A 378 9.63 21.62 -1.42
C LYS A 378 10.02 22.00 0.00
N VAL A 379 10.78 21.14 0.67
CA VAL A 379 11.33 21.37 2.01
C VAL A 379 12.66 20.63 2.15
N LYS A 380 13.60 21.19 2.91
CA LYS A 380 14.86 20.51 3.26
C LYS A 380 14.60 19.29 4.13
N GLU A 381 15.16 18.14 3.78
CA GLU A 381 14.98 16.88 4.51
C GLU A 381 15.31 16.98 6.02
N ALA A 382 16.38 17.72 6.37
CA ALA A 382 16.74 17.95 7.77
C ALA A 382 15.65 18.72 8.53
N LEU A 383 15.10 19.78 7.93
CA LEU A 383 14.03 20.59 8.52
C LEU A 383 12.72 19.80 8.65
N LEU A 384 12.38 18.98 7.66
CA LEU A 384 11.21 18.10 7.70
C LEU A 384 11.34 17.08 8.85
N ARG A 385 12.47 16.38 8.92
CA ARG A 385 12.79 15.42 9.99
C ARG A 385 12.78 16.08 11.37
N GLU A 386 13.40 17.24 11.52
CA GLU A 386 13.44 17.97 12.80
C GLU A 386 12.06 18.47 13.24
N THR A 387 11.24 18.93 12.29
CA THR A 387 9.85 19.32 12.57
C THR A 387 9.03 18.10 13.03
N ILE A 388 9.08 16.99 12.29
CA ILE A 388 8.38 15.75 12.65
C ILE A 388 8.84 15.24 14.03
N ASN A 389 10.15 15.21 14.29
CA ASN A 389 10.70 14.81 15.59
C ASN A 389 10.24 15.74 16.73
N GLY A 390 10.18 17.05 16.50
CA GLY A 390 9.66 18.02 17.46
C GLY A 390 8.18 17.79 17.79
N LEU A 391 7.35 17.61 16.75
CA LEU A 391 5.92 17.32 16.87
C LEU A 391 5.66 16.00 17.61
N ASN A 392 6.39 14.93 17.27
CA ASN A 392 6.31 13.64 17.95
C ASN A 392 6.74 13.76 19.41
N LYS A 393 7.87 14.42 19.69
CA LYS A 393 8.35 14.63 21.06
C LYS A 393 7.32 15.36 21.91
N GLN A 394 6.69 16.42 21.38
CA GLN A 394 5.63 17.16 22.07
C GLN A 394 4.40 16.29 22.34
N ARG A 395 3.92 15.56 21.32
CA ARG A 395 2.72 14.73 21.44
C ARG A 395 2.90 13.56 22.41
N GLN A 396 4.09 12.95 22.41
CA GLN A 396 4.38 11.78 23.24
C GLN A 396 4.69 12.13 24.71
N LEU A 397 4.76 13.42 25.10
CA LEU A 397 5.06 13.82 26.49
C LEU A 397 4.06 13.24 27.51
N SER A 398 2.78 13.14 27.16
CA SER A 398 1.73 12.61 28.02
C SER A 398 1.58 11.08 27.96
N LEU A 399 2.34 10.39 27.11
CA LEU A 399 2.26 8.94 26.96
C LEU A 399 3.08 8.21 28.03
N SER A 400 2.54 7.06 28.46
CA SER A 400 3.24 6.16 29.38
C SER A 400 4.59 5.70 28.79
N GLU A 401 5.55 5.39 29.65
CA GLU A 401 6.87 4.90 29.23
C GLU A 401 6.75 3.63 28.38
N ASN A 402 5.86 2.71 28.77
CA ASN A 402 5.57 1.49 28.01
C ASN A 402 5.08 1.80 26.59
N ARG A 403 4.16 2.76 26.42
CA ARG A 403 3.67 3.14 25.08
C ARG A 403 4.76 3.82 24.26
N ARG A 404 5.56 4.71 24.85
CA ARG A 404 6.73 5.31 24.17
C ARG A 404 7.75 4.27 23.71
N LYS A 405 8.02 3.26 24.55
CA LYS A 405 8.91 2.13 24.23
C LYS A 405 8.34 1.23 23.13
N GLU A 406 7.03 1.01 23.11
CA GLU A 406 6.33 0.30 22.05
C GLU A 406 6.40 1.05 20.71
N LEU A 407 6.07 2.34 20.69
CA LEU A 407 6.17 3.18 19.49
C LEU A 407 7.61 3.19 18.93
N LEU A 408 8.63 3.30 19.80
CA LEU A 408 10.04 3.19 19.41
C LEU A 408 10.39 1.83 18.78
N GLN A 409 9.78 0.73 19.23
CA GLN A 409 9.98 -0.59 18.59
C GLN A 409 9.29 -0.66 17.22
N ARG A 410 8.09 -0.08 17.09
CA ARG A 410 7.32 -0.06 15.83
C ARG A 410 8.00 0.79 14.77
N ILE A 411 8.53 1.98 15.11
CA ILE A 411 9.20 2.84 14.14
C ILE A 411 10.49 2.21 13.60
N ILE A 412 11.20 1.38 14.37
CA ILE A 412 12.34 0.59 13.87
C ILE A 412 11.89 -0.38 12.77
N VAL A 413 10.75 -1.06 12.92
CA VAL A 413 10.19 -1.94 11.88
C VAL A 413 9.86 -1.15 10.62
N GLU A 414 9.28 0.04 10.75
CA GLU A 414 8.98 0.91 9.62
C GLU A 414 10.26 1.41 8.92
N LEU A 415 11.29 1.84 9.67
CA LEU A 415 12.56 2.30 9.10
C LEU A 415 13.27 1.17 8.32
N VAL A 416 13.22 -0.07 8.81
CA VAL A 416 13.75 -1.25 8.09
C VAL A 416 12.95 -1.55 6.81
N GLU A 417 11.63 -1.36 6.82
CA GLU A 417 10.81 -1.39 5.59
C GLU A 417 11.23 -0.29 4.61
N PHE A 418 11.45 0.93 5.10
CA PHE A 418 11.75 2.12 4.29
C PHE A 418 13.11 2.03 3.59
N ILE A 419 14.14 1.45 4.22
CA ILE A 419 15.44 1.19 3.57
C ILE A 419 15.44 -0.04 2.65
N SER A 420 14.31 -0.75 2.55
CA SER A 420 14.16 -1.99 1.78
C SER A 420 13.15 -1.81 0.63
N PRO A 421 13.50 -1.12 -0.47
CA PRO A 421 12.62 -0.93 -1.62
C PRO A 421 12.01 -2.26 -2.09
N LYS A 422 10.67 -2.32 -2.14
CA LYS A 422 9.95 -3.51 -2.58
C LYS A 422 10.16 -3.72 -4.08
N THR A 423 10.58 -4.91 -4.51
CA THR A 423 10.60 -5.25 -5.94
C THR A 423 9.16 -5.43 -6.43
N PRO A 424 8.68 -4.65 -7.41
CA PRO A 424 7.32 -4.80 -7.91
C PRO A 424 7.14 -6.17 -8.59
N LYS A 425 6.22 -7.00 -8.11
CA LYS A 425 5.94 -8.30 -8.73
C LYS A 425 4.86 -8.19 -9.82
N PRO A 426 4.97 -8.94 -10.92
CA PRO A 426 3.86 -9.11 -11.86
C PRO A 426 2.59 -9.58 -11.11
N GLY A 427 1.51 -8.80 -11.16
CA GLY A 427 0.26 -9.07 -10.43
C GLY A 427 0.07 -8.30 -9.11
N GLU A 428 1.08 -7.58 -8.60
CA GLU A 428 0.89 -6.56 -7.55
C GLU A 428 0.47 -5.19 -8.13
N LEU A 429 0.48 -5.05 -9.47
CA LEU A 429 0.49 -3.77 -10.20
C LEU A 429 -0.89 -3.32 -10.72
N GLY A 430 -1.96 -4.04 -10.35
CA GLY A 430 -3.30 -3.86 -10.89
C GLY A 430 -3.96 -5.22 -11.14
N GLY A 431 -5.19 -5.39 -10.65
CA GLY A 431 -5.87 -6.70 -10.60
C GLY A 431 -5.75 -7.38 -9.24
N ARG A 432 -6.86 -7.94 -8.75
CA ARG A 432 -6.98 -8.55 -7.42
C ARG A 432 -6.49 -10.02 -7.40
N ILE A 433 -5.19 -10.26 -7.62
CA ILE A 433 -4.66 -11.65 -7.72
C ILE A 433 -3.47 -11.94 -6.79
N SER A 434 -2.76 -10.93 -6.26
CA SER A 434 -1.66 -11.13 -5.30
C SER A 434 -2.11 -11.15 -3.82
N GLY A 435 -1.48 -12.01 -3.01
CA GLY A 435 -1.69 -12.11 -1.56
C GLY A 435 -1.52 -13.52 -1.01
N SER A 436 -1.36 -13.65 0.32
CA SER A 436 -1.36 -14.96 0.99
C SER A 436 -2.71 -15.69 0.82
N VAL A 437 -2.76 -16.99 1.10
CA VAL A 437 -4.02 -17.77 1.07
C VAL A 437 -5.09 -17.10 1.93
N ALA A 438 -4.75 -16.70 3.15
CA ALA A 438 -5.65 -16.01 4.06
C ALA A 438 -6.20 -14.69 3.50
N TRP A 439 -5.33 -13.82 2.96
CA TRP A 439 -5.75 -12.56 2.33
C TRP A 439 -6.68 -12.77 1.13
N ARG A 440 -6.45 -13.82 0.33
CA ARG A 440 -7.32 -14.16 -0.81
C ARG A 440 -8.66 -14.76 -0.37
N VAL A 441 -8.70 -15.56 0.69
CA VAL A 441 -9.97 -16.04 1.31
C VAL A 441 -10.78 -14.86 1.83
N ALA A 442 -10.14 -13.92 2.51
CA ALA A 442 -10.80 -12.76 3.11
C ALA A 442 -11.50 -11.87 2.07
N ARG A 443 -10.84 -11.64 0.92
CA ARG A 443 -11.38 -10.87 -0.21
C ARG A 443 -12.33 -11.67 -1.13
N GLY A 444 -12.67 -12.91 -0.78
CA GLY A 444 -13.56 -13.76 -1.58
C GLY A 444 -12.95 -14.31 -2.87
N GLU A 445 -11.67 -14.08 -3.12
CA GLU A 445 -10.93 -14.52 -4.32
C GLU A 445 -10.69 -16.04 -4.36
N MET A 446 -10.94 -16.74 -3.23
CA MET A 446 -10.99 -18.19 -3.18
C MET A 446 -12.44 -18.66 -3.15
N GLY A 447 -12.94 -19.01 -4.34
CA GLY A 447 -14.29 -19.52 -4.56
C GLY A 447 -14.66 -20.71 -3.67
N LEU A 448 -15.96 -20.95 -3.54
CA LEU A 448 -16.54 -22.09 -2.80
C LEU A 448 -15.93 -23.43 -3.27
N GLU A 449 -16.13 -24.49 -2.48
CA GLU A 449 -15.59 -25.84 -2.74
C GLU A 449 -15.68 -26.24 -4.22
N ARG A 450 -14.65 -26.92 -4.73
CA ARG A 450 -14.55 -27.32 -6.15
C ARG A 450 -15.77 -28.11 -6.60
N LYS A 451 -16.76 -27.41 -7.16
CA LYS A 451 -17.99 -27.99 -7.66
C LYS A 451 -17.86 -28.11 -9.17
N GLU A 452 -17.34 -29.25 -9.62
CA GLU A 452 -17.14 -29.50 -11.05
C GLU A 452 -18.49 -29.66 -11.75
N THR A 453 -19.03 -28.57 -12.30
CA THR A 453 -20.33 -28.60 -12.98
C THR A 453 -20.18 -29.16 -14.40
N SER A 454 -20.92 -30.22 -14.70
CA SER A 454 -21.04 -30.82 -16.03
C SER A 454 -22.46 -30.66 -16.58
N PHE A 455 -22.60 -30.10 -17.78
CA PHE A 455 -23.88 -30.00 -18.47
C PHE A 455 -24.18 -31.29 -19.24
N ILE A 456 -25.08 -32.11 -18.69
CA ILE A 456 -25.56 -33.33 -19.34
C ILE A 456 -26.73 -32.95 -20.28
N PRO A 457 -26.67 -33.24 -21.59
CA PRO A 457 -27.77 -32.98 -22.54
C PRO A 457 -29.09 -33.65 -22.12
N SER A 458 -30.21 -32.92 -22.24
CA SER A 458 -31.55 -33.51 -22.03
C SER A 458 -31.95 -34.39 -23.22
N GLU A 459 -32.95 -35.27 -23.06
CA GLU A 459 -33.38 -36.14 -24.17
C GLU A 459 -33.82 -35.34 -25.42
N ASN A 460 -34.46 -34.19 -25.22
CA ASN A 460 -34.83 -33.30 -26.33
C ASN A 460 -33.60 -32.73 -27.06
N GLU A 461 -32.53 -32.41 -26.35
CA GLU A 461 -31.27 -31.92 -26.92
C GLU A 461 -30.48 -33.03 -27.62
N LYS A 462 -30.56 -34.27 -27.13
CA LYS A 462 -30.00 -35.45 -27.80
C LYS A 462 -30.73 -35.73 -29.12
N ILE A 463 -32.06 -35.61 -29.13
CA ILE A 463 -32.90 -35.80 -30.33
C ILE A 463 -32.64 -34.68 -31.35
N SER A 464 -32.64 -33.41 -30.92
CA SER A 464 -32.37 -32.26 -31.80
C SER A 464 -30.89 -32.11 -32.18
N LYS A 465 -29.98 -32.86 -31.53
CA LYS A 465 -28.52 -32.76 -31.65
C LYS A 465 -27.97 -31.35 -31.37
N GLN A 466 -28.68 -30.57 -30.55
CA GLN A 466 -28.32 -29.18 -30.26
C GLN A 466 -28.43 -28.89 -28.75
N LEU A 467 -27.31 -28.49 -28.15
CA LEU A 467 -27.25 -27.89 -26.82
C LEU A 467 -26.78 -26.44 -26.99
N LEU A 468 -27.61 -25.48 -26.58
CA LEU A 468 -27.34 -24.05 -26.62
C LEU A 468 -27.42 -23.47 -25.21
N LEU A 469 -26.25 -23.15 -24.67
CA LEU A 469 -26.07 -22.50 -23.38
C LEU A 469 -25.49 -21.10 -23.61
N CYS A 470 -26.16 -20.08 -23.08
CA CYS A 470 -25.69 -18.69 -23.13
C CYS A 470 -25.42 -18.21 -21.70
N TYR A 471 -24.42 -17.35 -21.50
CA TYR A 471 -24.17 -16.69 -20.21
C TYR A 471 -24.42 -15.18 -20.34
N ASN A 472 -25.21 -14.63 -19.43
CA ASN A 472 -25.48 -13.20 -19.33
C ASN A 472 -24.63 -12.61 -18.20
N ILE A 473 -23.55 -11.92 -18.58
CA ILE A 473 -22.59 -11.34 -17.63
C ILE A 473 -23.21 -10.24 -16.74
N VAL A 474 -24.18 -9.48 -17.25
CA VAL A 474 -24.86 -8.39 -16.54
C VAL A 474 -25.76 -8.93 -15.44
N LYS A 475 -26.59 -9.94 -15.78
CA LYS A 475 -27.52 -10.59 -14.85
C LYS A 475 -26.89 -11.69 -14.00
N ASP A 476 -25.62 -12.02 -14.25
CA ASP A 476 -24.89 -13.12 -13.61
C ASP A 476 -25.66 -14.45 -13.66
N CYS A 477 -26.04 -14.87 -14.87
CA CYS A 477 -26.78 -16.12 -15.05
C CYS A 477 -26.55 -16.81 -16.39
N TYR A 478 -26.57 -18.13 -16.39
CA TYR A 478 -26.70 -18.95 -17.59
C TYR A 478 -28.17 -19.11 -17.99
N VAL A 479 -28.40 -19.22 -19.29
CA VAL A 479 -29.68 -19.54 -19.92
C VAL A 479 -29.45 -20.72 -20.86
N ARG A 480 -30.07 -21.87 -20.56
CA ARG A 480 -30.06 -23.06 -21.41
C ARG A 480 -31.21 -22.97 -22.41
N VAL A 481 -30.97 -22.25 -23.50
CA VAL A 481 -31.96 -21.93 -24.54
C VAL A 481 -32.59 -23.20 -25.13
N SER A 482 -31.77 -24.24 -25.33
CA SER A 482 -32.19 -25.55 -25.83
C SER A 482 -33.03 -26.40 -24.86
N ASN A 483 -33.21 -25.94 -23.61
CA ASN A 483 -34.01 -26.63 -22.58
C ASN A 483 -34.97 -25.64 -21.91
N ASN A 484 -35.96 -25.14 -22.65
CA ASN A 484 -37.01 -24.22 -22.19
C ASN A 484 -36.49 -22.95 -21.49
N ASN A 485 -35.37 -22.39 -21.95
CA ASN A 485 -34.70 -21.21 -21.35
C ASN A 485 -34.40 -21.37 -19.85
N GLN A 486 -34.13 -22.59 -19.37
CA GLN A 486 -33.80 -22.84 -17.96
C GLN A 486 -32.62 -21.97 -17.50
N THR A 487 -32.81 -21.24 -16.40
CA THR A 487 -31.82 -20.30 -15.86
C THR A 487 -31.01 -20.91 -14.72
N ILE A 488 -29.73 -20.53 -14.63
CA ILE A 488 -28.84 -20.88 -13.51
C ILE A 488 -28.13 -19.59 -13.07
N SER A 489 -28.38 -19.14 -11.85
CA SER A 489 -27.76 -17.93 -11.27
C SER A 489 -26.32 -18.18 -10.80
N GLY A 490 -25.47 -17.17 -10.92
CA GLY A 490 -24.05 -17.19 -10.56
C GLY A 490 -23.19 -17.88 -11.63
N TRP A 491 -22.21 -17.16 -12.19
CA TRP A 491 -21.22 -17.69 -13.12
C TRP A 491 -20.49 -18.92 -12.55
N GLU A 492 -20.22 -18.95 -11.25
CA GLU A 492 -19.54 -20.06 -10.58
C GLU A 492 -20.31 -21.38 -10.67
N ASN A 493 -21.64 -21.33 -10.85
CA ASN A 493 -22.50 -22.52 -10.90
C ASN A 493 -22.54 -23.20 -12.27
N GLY A 494 -21.91 -22.65 -13.30
CA GLY A 494 -21.84 -23.24 -14.66
C GLY A 494 -20.42 -23.57 -15.14
N VAL A 495 -19.39 -23.45 -14.30
CA VAL A 495 -18.01 -23.70 -14.70
C VAL A 495 -17.57 -25.11 -14.29
N TRP A 496 -16.92 -25.85 -15.20
CA TRP A 496 -16.29 -27.14 -14.85
C TRP A 496 -15.09 -26.91 -13.92
N LYS A 497 -14.13 -26.10 -14.38
CA LYS A 497 -12.93 -25.75 -13.61
C LYS A 497 -12.57 -24.28 -13.80
N MET A 498 -12.41 -23.59 -12.68
CA MET A 498 -11.88 -22.23 -12.58
C MET A 498 -10.58 -22.21 -11.78
N GLU A 499 -9.70 -21.27 -12.11
CA GLU A 499 -8.49 -20.99 -11.36
C GLU A 499 -8.23 -19.48 -11.38
N SER A 500 -8.22 -18.85 -10.20
CA SER A 500 -8.01 -17.40 -10.02
C SER A 500 -9.02 -16.49 -10.76
N ILE A 501 -10.27 -16.95 -10.93
CA ILE A 501 -11.38 -16.15 -11.48
C ILE A 501 -12.28 -15.67 -10.33
N PHE A 502 -12.68 -14.41 -10.37
CA PHE A 502 -13.75 -13.84 -9.55
C PHE A 502 -14.51 -12.81 -10.39
N ARG A 503 -15.77 -12.54 -10.05
CA ARG A 503 -16.58 -11.49 -10.68
C ARG A 503 -16.37 -10.18 -9.93
N LYS A 504 -15.90 -9.13 -10.62
CA LYS A 504 -15.94 -7.74 -10.12
C LYS A 504 -17.18 -7.05 -10.65
N VAL A 505 -17.90 -6.34 -9.78
CA VAL A 505 -18.98 -5.42 -10.15
C VAL A 505 -18.53 -4.03 -9.70
N GLU A 506 -18.57 -3.06 -10.61
CA GLU A 506 -18.31 -1.65 -10.32
C GLU A 506 -19.58 -0.88 -10.68
N THR A 507 -20.17 -0.20 -9.68
CA THR A 507 -21.42 0.58 -9.82
C THR A 507 -21.15 2.08 -9.95
N ASP A 508 -19.96 2.53 -9.55
CA ASP A 508 -19.53 3.90 -9.36
C ASP A 508 -18.62 4.44 -10.49
N TRP A 509 -17.87 3.57 -11.18
CA TRP A 509 -16.83 3.98 -12.14
C TRP A 509 -17.38 4.56 -13.46
N HIS A 510 -17.42 5.89 -13.55
CA HIS A 510 -17.90 6.64 -14.74
C HIS A 510 -16.77 7.41 -15.48
N MET A 511 -15.50 7.07 -15.25
CA MET A 511 -14.35 7.82 -15.77
C MET A 511 -13.71 7.20 -17.03
N ILE A 512 -13.70 8.02 -18.08
CA ILE A 512 -13.10 7.88 -19.44
C ILE A 512 -14.08 7.40 -20.52
N LYS A 513 -14.05 8.11 -21.67
CA LYS A 513 -15.10 8.14 -22.69
C LYS A 513 -15.30 6.78 -23.39
N ILE A 514 -16.58 6.51 -23.68
CA ILE A 514 -17.16 5.42 -24.48
C ILE A 514 -17.53 4.16 -23.66
N PHE A 515 -18.85 3.99 -23.50
CA PHE A 515 -19.63 2.94 -22.79
C PHE A 515 -19.75 3.00 -21.25
N THR A 516 -20.94 3.44 -20.81
CA THR A 516 -21.69 2.92 -19.65
C THR A 516 -22.90 2.13 -20.19
N PRO A 517 -23.48 1.13 -19.48
CA PRO A 517 -23.37 0.83 -18.05
C PRO A 517 -22.79 -0.56 -17.70
N MET A 518 -22.46 -0.76 -16.41
CA MET A 518 -21.90 -1.98 -15.79
C MET A 518 -20.67 -2.58 -16.51
N LEU A 519 -19.49 -2.10 -16.13
CA LEU A 519 -18.22 -2.76 -16.44
C LEU A 519 -18.06 -3.99 -15.54
N ILE A 520 -18.34 -5.17 -16.09
CA ILE A 520 -18.13 -6.46 -15.42
C ILE A 520 -16.97 -7.16 -16.10
N PHE A 521 -15.84 -7.20 -15.41
CA PHE A 521 -14.64 -7.87 -15.87
C PHE A 521 -14.57 -9.30 -15.31
N LEU A 522 -14.51 -10.29 -16.20
CA LEU A 522 -13.87 -11.57 -15.88
C LEU A 522 -12.37 -11.38 -16.13
N VAL A 523 -11.61 -11.15 -15.05
CA VAL A 523 -10.15 -10.97 -15.13
C VAL A 523 -9.52 -12.31 -15.56
N PRO A 524 -8.68 -12.34 -16.60
CA PRO A 524 -8.39 -13.60 -17.30
C PRO A 524 -7.35 -14.46 -16.59
N LEU A 525 -7.76 -15.65 -16.16
CA LEU A 525 -7.00 -16.89 -16.26
C LEU A 525 -7.97 -18.03 -16.63
N LYS A 526 -7.45 -19.10 -17.25
CA LYS A 526 -8.20 -20.04 -18.11
C LYS A 526 -9.53 -20.56 -17.52
N LEU A 527 -10.64 -20.25 -18.20
CA LEU A 527 -11.88 -21.04 -18.11
C LEU A 527 -11.69 -22.34 -18.90
N PHE A 528 -11.96 -23.48 -18.26
CA PHE A 528 -11.96 -24.77 -18.94
C PHE A 528 -13.40 -25.26 -19.13
N TRP A 529 -13.79 -25.42 -20.39
CA TRP A 529 -14.98 -26.15 -20.81
C TRP A 529 -14.50 -27.50 -21.34
N LYS A 530 -15.02 -28.61 -20.82
CA LYS A 530 -14.73 -29.94 -21.35
C LYS A 530 -15.98 -30.49 -22.03
N GLN A 531 -15.88 -30.61 -23.34
CA GLN A 531 -16.77 -31.36 -24.20
C GLN A 531 -16.20 -32.79 -24.27
N ASN A 532 -17.02 -33.79 -23.92
CA ASN A 532 -16.70 -35.21 -24.14
C ASN A 532 -17.13 -35.63 -25.55
#